data_AF-A0A9E1SPD6-F1
#
_entry.id   AF-A0A9E1SPD6-F1
#
_cell.length_a   1.000
_cell.length_b   1.000
_cell.length_c   1.000
_cell.angle_alpha   90.00
_cell.angle_beta   90.00
_cell.angle_gamma   90.00
#
_symmetry.space_group_name_H-M   'P 1'
#
loop_
_entity.id
_entity.type
_entity.pdbx_description
1 polymer ?
#
loop_
_entity_poly.entity_id
_entity_poly.type
_entity_poly.pdbx_seq_one_letter_code
_entity_poly.pdbx_strand_id
1 'polypeptide(L)' 'MSDLDNEGGEDRLITGGEVQGDFDASLRPSTLAEFIGQRKECDNLKVFIEAAKVRGKALDHVLFFGPPG' A
#
# COMPACT_ATOMS: atom_id res chain seq x y z
N MET A 1 16.76 55.93 -3.55
CA MET A 1 17.17 54.91 -4.53
C MET A 1 17.19 53.59 -3.80
N SER A 2 16.05 53.07 -3.32
CA SER A 2 14.83 52.70 -4.04
C SER A 2 15.06 51.53 -4.99
N ASP A 3 14.30 50.47 -4.68
CA ASP A 3 13.75 49.46 -5.58
C ASP A 3 14.63 48.25 -5.88
N LEU A 4 14.47 47.22 -5.03
CA LEU A 4 14.38 45.81 -5.44
C LEU A 4 13.52 45.08 -4.39
N ASP A 5 12.21 45.30 -4.46
CA ASP A 5 11.18 44.44 -3.85
C ASP A 5 10.79 43.31 -4.83
N ASN A 6 10.18 42.24 -4.27
CA ASN A 6 9.30 41.23 -4.91
C ASN A 6 9.97 40.02 -5.63
N GLU A 7 9.64 38.72 -5.47
CA GLU A 7 8.63 37.93 -4.71
C GLU A 7 9.09 36.47 -4.55
N GLY A 8 8.53 35.79 -3.53
CA GLY A 8 8.44 34.34 -3.40
C GLY A 8 9.04 33.85 -2.07
N GLY A 9 8.32 33.79 -0.94
CA GLY A 9 6.98 33.19 -0.82
C GLY A 9 7.09 31.77 -1.37
N GLU A 10 7.44 30.76 -0.60
CA GLU A 10 6.62 30.24 0.47
C GLU A 10 7.45 29.32 1.37
N ASP A 11 7.27 29.49 2.68
CA ASP A 11 7.49 28.48 3.70
C ASP A 11 7.27 27.08 3.11
N ARG A 12 8.29 26.22 3.12
CA ARG A 12 8.03 24.77 3.06
C ARG A 12 7.39 24.38 4.39
N LEU A 13 6.12 24.75 4.52
CA LEU A 13 5.12 24.10 5.34
C LEU A 13 4.99 22.66 4.80
N ILE A 14 5.95 21.80 5.15
CA ILE A 14 5.60 20.43 5.48
C ILE A 14 4.92 20.50 6.85
N THR A 15 3.75 21.12 6.87
CA THR A 15 2.78 20.92 7.93
C THR A 15 2.55 19.42 7.95
N GLY A 16 2.95 18.77 9.05
CA GLY A 16 2.42 17.47 9.44
C GLY A 16 0.94 17.61 9.79
N GLY A 17 0.14 18.11 8.84
CA GLY A 17 -1.30 18.07 8.92
C GLY A 17 -1.65 16.61 8.78
N GLU A 18 -2.37 16.08 9.76
CA GLU A 18 -2.96 14.75 9.67
C GLU A 18 -3.67 14.66 8.30
N VAL A 19 -3.16 13.82 7.41
CA VAL A 19 -3.85 13.51 6.17
C VAL A 19 -5.17 12.88 6.60
N GLN A 20 -6.21 13.69 6.55
CA GLN A 20 -7.53 13.32 6.97
C GLN A 20 -8.06 12.26 6.02
N GLY A 21 -8.04 11.02 6.49
CA GLY A 21 -8.65 9.89 5.80
C GLY A 21 -7.69 9.18 4.85
N ASP A 22 -7.62 7.88 5.05
CA ASP A 22 -6.83 6.86 4.40
C ASP A 22 -7.22 6.69 2.91
N PHE A 23 -7.10 7.76 2.10
CA PHE A 23 -7.39 7.73 0.66
C PHE A 23 -6.61 6.60 -0.03
N ASP A 24 -5.40 6.32 0.45
CA ASP A 24 -4.56 5.21 -0.01
C ASP A 24 -5.15 3.82 0.35
N ALA A 25 -5.79 3.65 1.51
CA ALA A 25 -6.48 2.39 1.82
C ALA A 25 -7.66 2.09 0.91
N SER A 26 -8.33 3.11 0.36
CA SER A 26 -9.42 2.89 -0.60
C SER A 26 -8.92 2.32 -1.94
N LEU A 27 -7.64 2.51 -2.27
CA LEU A 27 -7.01 2.00 -3.49
C LEU A 27 -6.35 0.63 -3.28
N ARG A 28 -6.12 0.21 -2.03
CA ARG A 28 -5.53 -1.08 -1.71
C ARG A 28 -6.60 -2.17 -1.82
N PRO A 29 -6.37 -3.22 -2.62
CA PRO A 29 -7.31 -4.32 -2.74
C PRO A 29 -7.59 -4.94 -1.37
N SER A 30 -8.86 -5.10 -1.05
CA SER A 30 -9.31 -5.69 0.22
C SER A 30 -9.27 -7.22 0.16
N THR A 31 -9.34 -7.78 -1.05
CA THR A 31 -9.31 -9.21 -1.31
C THR A 31 -8.21 -9.59 -2.29
N LEU A 32 -7.73 -10.85 -2.20
CA LEU A 32 -6.83 -11.42 -3.20
C LEU A 32 -7.45 -11.51 -4.60
N ALA A 33 -8.76 -11.34 -4.74
CA ALA A 33 -9.45 -11.31 -6.02
C ALA A 33 -9.37 -9.93 -6.70
N GLU A 34 -9.32 -8.86 -5.91
CA GLU A 34 -9.13 -7.48 -6.38
C GLU A 34 -7.67 -7.15 -6.68
N PHE A 35 -6.73 -8.00 -6.24
CA PHE A 35 -5.30 -7.80 -6.49
C PHE A 35 -4.96 -7.90 -7.99
N ILE A 36 -4.41 -6.82 -8.54
CA ILE A 36 -4.06 -6.72 -9.95
C ILE A 36 -2.61 -7.20 -10.14
N GLY A 37 -2.42 -8.15 -11.06
CA GLY A 37 -1.11 -8.77 -11.31
C GLY A 37 -0.86 -10.02 -10.45
N GLN A 38 0.32 -10.62 -10.61
CA GLN A 38 0.78 -11.78 -9.81
C GLN A 38 -0.28 -12.89 -9.61
N ARG A 39 -1.04 -13.19 -10.67
CA ARG A 39 -2.22 -14.07 -10.59
C ARG A 39 -1.85 -15.48 -10.14
N LYS A 40 -0.72 -16.00 -10.62
CA LYS A 40 -0.22 -17.33 -10.26
C LYS A 40 0.10 -17.42 -8.77
N GLU A 41 0.72 -16.38 -8.22
CA GLU A 41 1.12 -16.28 -6.83
C GLU A 41 -0.11 -16.12 -5.93
N CYS A 42 -1.06 -15.27 -6.33
CA CYS A 42 -2.34 -15.11 -5.63
C CYS A 42 -3.14 -16.42 -5.60
N ASP A 43 -3.20 -17.15 -6.71
CA ASP A 43 -3.95 -18.42 -6.79
C ASP A 43 -3.28 -19.51 -5.95
N ASN A 44 -1.94 -19.57 -5.94
CA ASN A 44 -1.20 -20.45 -5.04
C ASN A 44 -1.48 -20.12 -3.56
N LEU A 45 -1.46 -18.83 -3.19
CA LEU A 45 -1.77 -18.37 -1.84
C LEU A 45 -3.20 -18.71 -1.42
N LYS A 46 -4.18 -18.59 -2.33
CA LYS A 46 -5.56 -19.02 -2.07
C LYS A 46 -5.62 -20.50 -1.67
N VAL A 47 -4.93 -21.38 -2.38
CA VAL A 47 -4.89 -22.82 -2.06
C VAL A 47 -4.32 -23.05 -0.65
N PHE A 48 -3.24 -22.35 -0.28
CA PHE A 48 -2.67 -22.47 1.07
C PHE A 48 -3.63 -21.97 2.15
N ILE A 49 -4.29 -20.83 1.94
CA ILE A 49 -5.27 -20.27 2.85
C ILE A 49 -6.43 -21.24 3.06
N GLU A 50 -6.99 -21.78 1.97
CA GLU A 50 -8.09 -22.74 2.06
C GLU A 50 -7.66 -24.03 2.78
N ALA A 51 -6.45 -24.53 2.51
CA ALA A 51 -5.92 -25.69 3.22
C ALA A 51 -5.74 -25.42 4.73
N ALA A 52 -5.28 -24.23 5.12
CA ALA A 52 -5.14 -23.84 6.53
C ALA A 52 -6.51 -23.70 7.22
N LYS A 53 -7.48 -23.09 6.54
CA LYS A 53 -8.88 -23.00 7.01
C LYS A 53 -9.49 -24.38 7.24
N VAL A 54 -9.33 -25.31 6.30
CA VAL A 54 -9.83 -26.70 6.43
C VAL A 54 -9.18 -27.41 7.63
N ARG A 55 -7.90 -27.17 7.89
CA ARG A 55 -7.21 -27.73 9.07
C ARG A 55 -7.62 -27.05 10.39
N GLY A 56 -8.29 -25.89 10.35
CA GLY A 56 -8.59 -25.08 11.53
C GLY A 56 -7.33 -24.57 12.24
N LYS A 57 -6.24 -24.37 11.48
CA LYS A 57 -4.94 -23.92 12.01
C LYS A 57 -4.51 -22.62 11.33
N ALA A 58 -3.58 -21.91 11.96
CA ALA A 58 -2.91 -20.79 11.32
C ALA A 58 -2.23 -21.24 10.01
N LEU A 59 -2.15 -20.31 9.05
CA LEU A 59 -1.36 -20.50 7.84
C LEU A 59 0.10 -20.73 8.22
N ASP A 60 0.78 -21.63 7.51
CA ASP A 60 2.21 -21.82 7.68
C ASP A 60 2.99 -20.57 7.22
N HIS A 61 4.27 -20.46 7.60
CA HIS A 61 5.10 -19.32 7.25
C HIS A 61 5.30 -19.24 5.72
N VAL A 62 5.04 -18.07 5.15
CA VAL A 62 5.19 -17.80 3.71
C VAL A 62 6.28 -16.75 3.51
N LEU A 63 7.20 -17.02 2.59
CA LEU A 63 8.24 -16.07 2.17
C LEU A 63 7.87 -15.52 0.79
N PHE A 64 7.74 -14.19 0.70
CA PHE A 64 7.63 -13.49 -0.58
C PHE A 64 9.01 -12.98 -0.99
N PHE A 65 9.39 -13.24 -2.23
CA PHE A 65 10.65 -12.76 -2.81
C PHE A 65 10.39 -12.28 -4.24
N GLY A 66 11.10 -11.24 -4.65
CA GLY A 66 10.95 -10.65 -5.98
C GLY A 66 11.80 -9.38 -6.12
N PRO A 67 11.96 -8.88 -7.36
CA PRO A 67 12.49 -7.54 -7.59
C PRO A 67 11.59 -6.49 -6.91
N PRO A 68 12.13 -5.30 -6.57
CA PRO A 68 11.31 -4.23 -6.01
C PRO A 68 10.28 -3.73 -7.03
N GLY A 69 9.05 -3.53 -6.57
CA GLY A 69 7.89 -3.15 -7.40
C GLY A 69 6.99 -4.34 -7.73
#